data_AF-A0A2V6P1Z8-F1
#
_entry.id   AF-A0A2V6P1Z8-F1
#
_cell.length_a   1.000
_cell.length_b   1.000
_cell.length_c   1.000
_cell.angle_alpha   90.00
_cell.angle_beta   90.00
_cell.angle_gamma   90.00
#
_symmetry.space_group_name_H-M   'P 1'
#
loop_
_entity.id
_entity.type
_entity.pdbx_description
1 polymer ?
#
loop_
_entity_poly.entity_id
_entity_poly.type
_entity_poly.pdbx_seq_one_letter_code
_entity_poly.pdbx_strand_id
1 'polypeptide(L)'
;MGQEQSPLQADVQVRVNHGDRRLVPFRARLEGGGATVRGSVQNLPGGETVLVSLRFDYNSDADFALDELISQIVVSTSDKAGNEFSRVTIDPNTVPLNPNRAPLYYSATLYHPPRNGRSLYLARIQVLGNYE
;
A
#
# COMPACT_ATOMS: atom_id res chain seq x y z
N MET A 1 -16.43 24.86 -1.77
CA MET A 1 -16.61 23.42 -1.53
C MET A 1 -15.22 22.82 -1.44
N GLY A 2 -14.67 22.69 -0.23
CA GLY A 2 -13.36 22.09 -0.03
C GLY A 2 -13.52 20.59 -0.20
N GLN A 3 -12.75 19.98 -1.09
CA GLN A 3 -12.57 18.53 -1.05
C GLN A 3 -11.86 18.24 0.27
N GLU A 4 -12.55 17.65 1.24
CA GLU A 4 -11.90 17.07 2.42
C GLU A 4 -10.84 16.09 1.90
N GLN A 5 -9.58 16.51 1.96
CA GLN A 5 -8.46 15.65 1.63
C GLN A 5 -8.36 14.63 2.75
N SER A 6 -8.64 13.37 2.45
CA SER A 6 -8.42 12.27 3.40
C SER A 6 -7.01 12.37 3.98
N PRO A 7 -6.84 12.45 5.32
CA PRO A 7 -5.53 12.57 5.94
C PRO A 7 -4.63 11.38 5.60
N LEU A 8 -3.36 11.65 5.33
CA LEU A 8 -2.35 10.64 5.05
C LEU A 8 -1.97 9.90 6.33
N GLN A 9 -2.35 8.63 6.44
CA GLN A 9 -2.12 7.81 7.63
C GLN A 9 -0.80 7.05 7.59
N ALA A 10 -0.33 6.70 6.39
CA ALA A 10 1.00 6.11 6.19
C ALA A 10 1.49 6.36 4.78
N ASP A 11 2.81 6.54 4.64
CA ASP A 11 3.50 6.62 3.36
C ASP A 11 4.79 5.80 3.42
N VAL A 12 4.80 4.70 2.67
CA VAL A 12 5.90 3.74 2.64
C VAL A 12 6.51 3.72 1.26
N GLN A 13 7.82 3.90 1.18
CA GLN A 13 8.58 3.72 -0.05
C GLN A 13 9.50 2.50 0.07
N VAL A 14 9.31 1.54 -0.82
CA VAL A 14 10.07 0.29 -0.89
C VAL A 14 10.97 0.33 -2.11
N ARG A 15 12.28 0.11 -1.90
CA ARG A 15 13.26 -0.02 -2.99
C ARG A 15 13.26 -1.45 -3.49
N VAL A 16 13.06 -1.63 -4.79
CA VAL A 16 12.99 -2.96 -5.41
C VAL A 16 14.01 -3.03 -6.54
N ASN A 17 14.89 -4.04 -6.49
CA ASN A 17 15.85 -4.28 -7.55
C ASN A 17 15.14 -4.93 -8.75
N HIS A 18 15.42 -4.45 -9.97
CA HIS A 18 14.91 -5.07 -11.18
C HIS A 18 15.40 -6.51 -11.29
N GLY A 19 14.50 -7.43 -11.65
CA GLY A 19 14.80 -8.85 -11.84
C GLY A 19 15.03 -9.64 -10.55
N ASP A 20 15.13 -8.97 -9.39
CA ASP A 20 15.19 -9.65 -8.09
C ASP A 20 13.79 -10.10 -7.69
N ARG A 21 13.61 -11.41 -7.53
CA ARG A 21 12.32 -12.02 -7.19
C ARG A 21 12.15 -12.24 -5.69
N ARG A 22 13.10 -11.79 -4.87
CA ARG A 22 12.97 -11.83 -3.42
C ARG A 22 11.83 -10.94 -2.98
N LEU A 23 11.11 -11.43 -1.97
CA LEU A 23 10.07 -10.68 -1.31
C LEU A 23 10.72 -9.61 -0.43
N VAL A 24 10.39 -8.34 -0.68
CA VAL A 24 10.89 -7.19 0.09
C VAL A 24 9.81 -6.79 1.10
N PRO A 25 9.96 -7.13 2.39
CA PRO A 25 8.96 -6.82 3.40
C PRO A 25 9.02 -5.34 3.79
N PHE A 26 7.88 -4.81 4.24
CA PHE A 26 7.79 -3.50 4.87
C PHE A 26 6.76 -3.50 5.99
N ARG A 27 6.85 -2.49 6.85
CA ARG A 27 5.90 -2.23 7.94
C ARG A 27 5.83 -0.74 8.22
N ALA A 28 4.62 -0.24 8.47
CA ALA A 28 4.38 1.10 8.98
C ALA A 28 3.28 1.08 10.05
N ARG A 29 3.31 2.09 10.91
CA ARG A 29 2.22 2.39 11.84
C ARG A 29 1.28 3.36 11.15
N LEU A 30 -0.02 3.19 11.31
CA LEU A 30 -0.98 4.19 10.84
C LEU A 30 -1.03 5.34 11.85
N GLU A 31 -1.10 6.57 11.36
CA GLU A 31 -1.39 7.75 12.19
C GLU A 31 -2.77 7.60 12.88
N GLY A 32 -3.02 8.38 13.93
CA GLY A 32 -4.30 8.31 14.66
C GLY A 32 -4.58 7.05 15.51
N GLY A 33 -3.70 6.03 15.55
CA GLY A 33 -4.01 4.81 16.33
C GLY A 33 -2.90 3.79 16.63
N GLY A 34 -3.31 2.61 17.13
CA GLY A 34 -2.47 1.45 17.44
C GLY A 34 -2.29 0.45 16.29
N ALA A 35 -2.92 0.72 15.14
CA ALA A 35 -2.91 -0.17 13.98
C ALA A 35 -1.58 -0.14 13.23
N THR A 36 -1.23 -1.27 12.59
CA THR A 36 -0.05 -1.37 11.74
C THR A 36 -0.39 -1.97 10.39
N VAL A 37 0.19 -1.41 9.33
CA VAL A 37 0.20 -2.04 8.01
C VAL A 37 1.52 -2.78 7.84
N ARG A 38 1.44 -4.05 7.45
CA ARG A 38 2.57 -4.89 7.06
C ARG A 38 2.36 -5.28 5.62
N GLY A 39 3.43 -5.48 4.88
CA GLY A 39 3.29 -5.87 3.51
C GLY A 39 4.57 -6.34 2.90
N SER A 40 4.49 -6.64 1.63
CA SER A 40 5.64 -7.03 0.85
C SER A 40 5.50 -6.66 -0.60
N VAL A 41 6.63 -6.40 -1.23
CA VAL A 41 6.74 -6.13 -2.65
C VAL A 41 7.59 -7.20 -3.30
N GLN A 42 7.11 -7.80 -4.39
CA GLN A 42 7.81 -8.88 -5.09
C GLN A 42 7.63 -8.76 -6.61
N ASN A 43 8.74 -8.82 -7.36
CA ASN A 43 8.67 -8.94 -8.82
C ASN A 43 8.10 -10.30 -9.22
N LEU A 44 7.10 -10.29 -10.09
CA LEU A 44 6.48 -11.49 -10.62
C LEU A 44 7.27 -12.09 -11.79
N PRO A 45 7.11 -13.41 -12.06
CA PRO A 45 7.62 -13.99 -13.30
C PRO A 45 7.02 -13.28 -14.51
N GLY A 46 7.83 -13.05 -15.55
CA GLY A 46 7.49 -12.21 -16.69
C GLY A 46 8.28 -10.89 -16.72
N GLY A 47 8.79 -10.43 -15.57
CA GLY A 47 9.82 -9.38 -15.50
C GLY A 47 9.34 -7.96 -15.79
N GLU A 48 8.02 -7.74 -15.84
CA GLU A 48 7.41 -6.42 -16.08
C GLU A 48 6.49 -5.98 -14.93
N THR A 49 6.06 -6.93 -14.10
CA THR A 49 5.06 -6.70 -13.07
C THR A 49 5.57 -6.97 -11.67
N VAL A 50 4.94 -6.30 -10.72
CA VAL A 50 5.22 -6.39 -9.30
C VAL A 50 3.94 -6.63 -8.53
N LEU A 51 3.98 -7.57 -7.60
CA LEU A 51 2.92 -7.82 -6.64
C LEU A 51 3.22 -7.06 -5.35
N VAL A 52 2.27 -6.24 -4.91
CA VAL A 52 2.26 -5.61 -3.59
C VAL A 52 1.17 -6.29 -2.77
N SER A 53 1.56 -6.89 -1.65
CA SER A 53 0.64 -7.50 -0.69
C SER A 53 0.62 -6.68 0.59
N LEU A 54 -0.57 -6.47 1.15
CA LEU A 54 -0.83 -5.66 2.33
C LEU A 54 -1.62 -6.50 3.33
N ARG A 55 -1.25 -6.37 4.59
CA ARG A 55 -1.95 -6.92 5.75
C ARG A 55 -2.07 -5.82 6.77
N PHE A 56 -3.29 -5.53 7.18
CA PHE A 56 -3.54 -4.57 8.24
C PHE A 56 -3.85 -5.32 9.53
N ASP A 57 -3.06 -5.01 10.57
CA ASP A 57 -3.20 -5.56 11.92
C ASP A 57 -3.71 -4.46 12.86
N TYR A 58 -4.87 -4.69 13.45
CA TYR A 58 -5.52 -3.76 14.39
C TYR A 58 -5.36 -4.32 15.80
N ASN A 59 -4.52 -3.66 16.60
CA ASN A 59 -4.55 -3.82 18.05
C ASN A 59 -5.44 -2.69 18.58
N SER A 60 -6.72 -2.95 18.70
CA SER A 60 -7.70 -2.01 19.21
C SER A 60 -8.62 -2.75 20.18
N ASP A 61 -8.65 -2.29 21.43
CA ASP A 61 -9.73 -2.63 22.38
C ASP A 61 -11.00 -1.80 22.08
N ALA A 62 -10.97 -0.94 21.06
CA ALA A 62 -12.08 -0.08 20.65
C ALA A 62 -12.88 -0.68 19.47
N ASP A 63 -14.20 -0.48 19.53
CA ASP A 63 -15.23 -0.97 18.59
C ASP A 63 -15.27 -0.24 17.24
N PHE A 64 -14.13 0.24 16.72
CA PHE A 64 -14.10 0.92 15.42
C PHE A 64 -13.77 -0.06 14.30
N ALA A 65 -14.56 -0.01 13.23
CA ALA A 65 -14.36 -0.79 12.03
C ALA A 65 -13.32 -0.12 11.10
N LEU A 66 -12.90 -0.83 10.08
CA LEU A 66 -11.68 -0.49 9.32
C LEU A 66 -11.96 0.39 8.11
N ASP A 67 -13.13 0.18 7.51
CA ASP A 67 -13.85 1.10 6.63
C ASP A 67 -14.04 2.47 7.27
N GLU A 68 -14.14 2.53 8.60
CA GLU A 68 -14.17 3.81 9.32
C GLU A 68 -12.78 4.45 9.35
N LEU A 69 -11.69 3.68 9.42
CA LEU A 69 -10.32 4.20 9.58
C LEU A 69 -9.61 4.53 8.27
N ILE A 70 -9.85 3.75 7.20
CA ILE A 70 -9.14 3.86 5.92
C ILE A 70 -10.11 4.24 4.81
N SER A 71 -9.88 5.38 4.18
CA SER A 71 -10.66 5.84 3.05
C SER A 71 -10.18 5.25 1.73
N GLN A 72 -8.86 5.10 1.59
CA GLN A 72 -8.23 4.75 0.34
C GLN A 72 -6.82 4.21 0.54
N ILE A 73 -6.43 3.23 -0.27
CA ILE A 73 -5.05 2.76 -0.37
C ILE A 73 -4.56 3.03 -1.78
N VAL A 74 -3.47 3.77 -1.92
CA VAL A 74 -2.82 4.04 -3.20
C VAL A 74 -1.53 3.26 -3.25
N VAL A 75 -1.36 2.43 -4.28
CA VAL A 75 -0.10 1.78 -4.58
C VAL A 75 0.38 2.31 -5.92
N SER A 76 1.63 2.76 -5.99
CA SER A 76 2.23 3.18 -7.24
C SER A 76 3.67 2.70 -7.37
N THR A 77 4.13 2.60 -8.61
CA THR A 77 5.54 2.37 -8.92
C THR A 77 6.09 3.62 -9.58
N SER A 78 7.30 4.00 -9.21
CA SER A 78 8.02 5.10 -9.82
C SER A 78 9.46 4.75 -10.09
N ASP A 79 10.06 5.49 -11.02
CA ASP A 79 11.49 5.43 -11.23
C ASP A 79 12.23 6.13 -10.07
N LYS A 80 13.57 6.03 -10.04
CA LYS A 80 14.39 6.69 -9.00
C LYS A 80 14.25 8.23 -8.99
N ALA A 81 13.81 8.84 -10.09
CA ALA A 81 13.58 10.28 -10.16
C ALA A 81 12.20 10.68 -9.61
N GLY A 82 11.38 9.71 -9.19
CA GLY A 82 10.04 9.94 -8.65
C GLY A 82 8.96 10.03 -9.73
N ASN A 83 9.29 9.73 -11.00
CA ASN A 83 8.30 9.71 -12.06
C ASN A 83 7.41 8.49 -11.89
N GLU A 84 6.13 8.73 -11.59
CA GLU A 84 5.13 7.67 -11.50
C GLU A 84 4.97 6.97 -12.86
N PHE A 85 4.94 5.65 -12.83
CA PHE A 85 4.82 4.81 -14.01
C PHE A 85 3.51 4.02 -14.03
N SER A 86 3.08 3.51 -12.88
CA SER A 86 1.85 2.76 -12.73
C SER A 86 1.27 3.07 -11.36
N ARG A 87 -0.06 3.15 -11.27
CA ARG A 87 -0.80 3.45 -10.06
C ARG A 87 -2.09 2.65 -10.03
N VAL A 88 -2.42 2.16 -8.85
CA VAL A 88 -3.71 1.57 -8.54
C VAL A 88 -4.23 2.18 -7.24
N THR A 89 -5.52 2.40 -7.22
CA THR A 89 -6.24 2.89 -6.05
C THR A 89 -7.20 1.77 -5.62
N ILE A 90 -7.08 1.35 -4.37
CA ILE A 90 -7.97 0.37 -3.75
C ILE A 90 -8.92 1.15 -2.84
N ASP A 91 -10.20 1.01 -3.12
CA ASP A 91 -11.27 1.45 -2.23
C ASP A 91 -11.61 0.30 -1.26
N PRO A 92 -11.20 0.40 0.02
CA PRO A 92 -11.41 -0.66 1.00
C PRO A 92 -12.90 -0.91 1.29
N ASN A 93 -13.78 0.06 1.03
CA ASN A 93 -15.22 -0.01 1.29
C ASN A 93 -15.98 -0.86 0.26
N THR A 94 -15.32 -1.23 -0.85
CA THR A 94 -15.91 -2.12 -1.86
C THR A 94 -15.95 -3.59 -1.42
N VAL A 95 -15.17 -3.96 -0.39
CA VAL A 95 -15.22 -5.28 0.22
C VAL A 95 -16.16 -5.18 1.42
N PRO A 96 -17.29 -5.91 1.48
CA PRO A 96 -18.15 -5.92 2.66
C PRO A 96 -17.37 -6.49 3.84
N LEU A 97 -16.86 -5.61 4.69
CA LEU A 97 -16.08 -5.98 5.85
C LEU A 97 -17.02 -6.64 6.85
N ASN A 98 -16.72 -7.88 7.25
CA ASN A 98 -17.28 -8.39 8.48
C ASN A 98 -16.57 -7.63 9.61
N PRO A 99 -17.25 -6.81 10.41
CA PRO A 99 -16.64 -5.90 11.40
C PRO A 99 -15.88 -6.61 12.54
N ASN A 100 -15.78 -7.93 12.49
CA ASN A 100 -15.15 -8.74 13.52
C ASN A 100 -13.68 -9.06 13.20
N ARG A 101 -12.78 -8.20 13.71
CA ARG A 101 -11.49 -8.56 14.35
C ARG A 101 -10.45 -9.39 13.57
N ALA A 102 -10.62 -9.60 12.27
CA ALA A 102 -9.65 -10.32 11.44
C ALA A 102 -8.69 -9.34 10.74
N PRO A 103 -7.40 -9.71 10.55
CA PRO A 103 -6.51 -8.91 9.73
C PRO A 103 -7.06 -8.80 8.30
N LEU A 104 -7.08 -7.59 7.74
CA LEU A 104 -7.48 -7.41 6.35
C LEU A 104 -6.30 -7.56 5.42
N TYR A 105 -6.56 -8.18 4.27
CA TYR A 105 -5.57 -8.45 3.26
C TYR A 105 -5.97 -7.81 1.95
N TYR A 106 -5.06 -7.05 1.37
CA TYR A 106 -5.20 -6.49 0.04
C TYR A 106 -3.97 -6.86 -0.79
N SER A 107 -4.17 -6.99 -2.10
CA SER A 107 -3.07 -7.19 -3.02
C SER A 107 -3.32 -6.44 -4.32
N ALA A 108 -2.27 -5.87 -4.88
CA ALA A 108 -2.31 -5.27 -6.19
C ALA A 108 -1.12 -5.73 -7.04
N THR A 109 -1.37 -5.95 -8.31
CA THR A 109 -0.32 -6.17 -9.31
C THR A 109 -0.21 -4.93 -10.17
N LEU A 110 0.99 -4.39 -10.30
CA LEU A 110 1.28 -3.19 -11.10
C LEU A 110 2.41 -3.49 -12.07
N TYR A 111 2.53 -2.70 -13.14
CA TYR A 111 3.74 -2.69 -13.95
C TYR A 111 4.82 -1.89 -13.24
N HIS A 112 6.07 -2.37 -13.25
CA HIS A 112 7.20 -1.57 -12.78
C HIS A 112 7.85 -0.83 -13.96
N PRO A 113 8.49 0.33 -13.73
CA PRO A 113 9.14 1.08 -14.81
C PRO A 113 10.19 0.23 -15.54
N PRO A 114 10.49 0.54 -16.82
CA PRO A 114 11.53 -0.13 -17.57
C PRO A 114 12.90 0.12 -16.93
N ARG A 115 13.78 -0.88 -17.02
CA ARG A 115 15.11 -0.84 -16.39
C ARG A 115 15.93 0.37 -16.84
N ASN A 116 15.97 0.67 -18.15
CA ASN A 116 16.68 1.82 -18.74
C ASN A 116 18.07 2.10 -18.11
N GLY A 117 18.86 1.05 -17.87
CA GLY A 117 20.19 1.13 -17.24
C GLY A 117 20.20 1.30 -15.72
N ARG A 118 19.04 1.42 -15.06
CA ARG A 118 18.90 1.49 -13.60
C ARG A 118 18.83 0.11 -12.98
N SER A 119 19.30 -0.02 -11.74
CA SER A 119 19.25 -1.29 -11.00
C SER A 119 17.98 -1.48 -10.18
N LEU A 120 17.28 -0.40 -9.86
CA LEU A 120 16.12 -0.41 -8.96
C LEU A 120 15.04 0.59 -9.38
N TYR A 121 13.84 0.35 -8.86
CA TYR A 121 12.69 1.24 -8.89
C TYR A 121 12.08 1.35 -7.48
N LEU A 122 11.08 2.21 -7.32
CA LEU A 122 10.38 2.43 -6.07
C LEU A 122 8.94 1.93 -6.19
N ALA A 123 8.47 1.21 -5.18
CA ALA A 123 7.05 0.98 -4.94
C ALA A 123 6.63 1.85 -3.75
N ARG A 124 5.65 2.72 -3.95
CA ARG A 124 5.08 3.58 -2.91
C ARG A 124 3.71 3.06 -2.52
N ILE A 125 3.46 3.01 -1.22
CA ILE A 125 2.18 2.62 -0.63
C ILE A 125 1.74 3.79 0.25
N GLN A 126 0.62 4.40 -0.08
CA GLN A 126 -0.01 5.45 0.72
C GLN A 126 -1.34 4.93 1.26
N VAL A 127 -1.53 5.07 2.56
CA VAL A 127 -2.79 4.77 3.25
C VAL A 127 -3.40 6.10 3.65
N LEU A 128 -4.62 6.34 3.20
CA LEU A 128 -5.39 7.55 3.48
C LEU A 128 -6.54 7.15 4.40
N GLY A 129 -6.81 7.98 5.41
CA GLY A 129 -7.81 7.71 6.44
C GLY A 129 -8.97 8.69 6.42
N ASN A 130 -9.94 8.46 7.31
CA ASN A 130 -11.09 9.36 7.50
C ASN A 130 -10.99 10.23 8.77
N TYR A 131 -9.93 10.10 9.58
CA TYR A 131 -9.78 10.80 10.87
C TYR A 131 -8.51 11.67 10.91
N GLU A 132 -8.65 12.91 11.40
CA GLU A 132 -7.56 13.84 11.74
C GLU A 132 -6.98 13.58 13.15
#